data_AF-A0A0C2GKY2-F1
#
_entry.id   AF-A0A0C2GKY2-F1
#
_cell.length_a   1.000
_cell.length_b   1.000
_cell.length_c   1.000
_cell.angle_alpha   90.00
_cell.angle_beta   90.00
_cell.angle_gamma   90.00
#
_symmetry.space_group_name_H-M   'P 1'
#
loop_
_entity.id
_entity.type
_entity.pdbx_description
1 polymer ?
#
loop_
_entity_poly.entity_id
_entity_poly.type
_entity_poly.pdbx_seq_one_letter_code
_entity_poly.pdbx_strand_id
1 'polypeptide(L)'
;MLNSGCNYVLIFILDSDTVLNLHRTLQVNIFFMQLQDYPQQPSDFRVPMIARQSGGRLLPLTVLATRSISGVLNSIIKENALLYDDGFKDCTTAQQVSFFVESTASRVILDITGNDVATAGAISVLDGSGKAVAVNTRNALMNDAAALVIDFAMQSSGPAGGQWSVSIKTTSGSCFIQARAESPIHVIPGFSSSPDVDVVKSGPFSTLGTNMSVYVTARVTNSRDANYGVTLDSLTITDADFSAPWNDKLLLGQSIHPRDPVGCASQFVTDQFTSPKTTYQKYTISGTDAKGTKFQRTFFFSQPAKADSVPQCVHGTRNSYGECGCDNRYTGDYCNDRVCLNGGTASVGTCVCVNGFYGDFCENALTDAPVSTSTSKPGQ
;
A
#
# COMPACT_ATOMS: atom_id res chain seq x y z
N MET A 1 1.08 30.89 3.90
CA MET A 1 1.54 31.52 2.64
C MET A 1 2.14 30.42 1.78
N LEU A 2 1.35 29.87 0.85
CA LEU A 2 1.80 28.90 -0.15
C LEU A 2 2.35 29.70 -1.32
N ASN A 3 3.67 29.73 -1.49
CA ASN A 3 4.31 30.48 -2.56
C ASN A 3 4.45 29.58 -3.80
N SER A 4 3.78 30.00 -4.88
CA SER A 4 4.01 29.72 -6.32
C SER A 4 4.69 28.39 -6.70
N GLY A 5 3.91 27.42 -7.20
CA GLY A 5 4.47 26.28 -7.95
C GLY A 5 3.53 25.13 -8.37
N CYS A 6 2.35 24.97 -7.78
CA CYS A 6 1.41 23.91 -8.18
C CYS A 6 -0.01 24.48 -8.25
N ASN A 7 -0.55 24.60 -9.47
CA ASN A 7 -1.94 24.96 -9.67
C ASN A 7 -2.73 23.65 -9.79
N TYR A 8 -3.49 23.33 -8.73
CA TYR A 8 -4.44 22.22 -8.59
C TYR A 8 -3.81 20.82 -8.37
N VAL A 9 -3.94 20.35 -7.13
CA VAL A 9 -3.71 18.95 -6.73
C VAL A 9 -5.09 18.34 -6.48
N LEU A 10 -5.40 17.27 -7.20
CA LEU A 10 -6.60 16.48 -6.98
C LEU A 10 -6.21 15.20 -6.24
N ILE A 11 -6.68 15.09 -5.00
CA ILE A 11 -6.42 13.94 -4.14
C ILE A 11 -7.65 13.05 -4.17
N PHE A 12 -7.49 11.83 -4.69
CA PHE A 12 -8.49 10.79 -4.56
C PHE A 12 -8.06 9.82 -3.47
N ILE A 13 -8.89 9.71 -2.44
CA ILE A 13 -8.74 8.70 -1.40
C ILE A 13 -9.74 7.59 -1.75
N LEU A 14 -9.23 6.40 -2.05
CA LEU A 14 -10.06 5.24 -2.32
C LEU A 14 -9.92 4.25 -1.16
N ASP A 15 -11.07 3.84 -0.62
CA ASP A 15 -11.15 2.76 0.36
C ASP A 15 -11.28 1.44 -0.40
N SER A 16 -10.18 0.69 -0.47
CA SER A 16 -10.18 -0.63 -1.08
C SER A 16 -10.53 -1.68 -0.02
N ASP A 17 -11.79 -1.73 0.42
CA ASP A 17 -12.44 -2.97 0.88
C ASP A 17 -13.91 -2.75 1.24
N THR A 18 -14.82 -3.32 0.43
CA THR A 18 -16.25 -3.48 0.80
C THR A 18 -16.54 -4.83 1.43
N VAL A 19 -15.57 -5.75 1.50
CA VAL A 19 -15.80 -7.11 2.02
C VAL A 19 -14.52 -7.65 2.68
N LEU A 20 -14.23 -7.17 3.89
CA LEU A 20 -13.62 -7.87 5.04
C LEU A 20 -13.00 -6.83 5.98
N ASN A 21 -13.50 -6.74 7.21
CA ASN A 21 -12.96 -5.88 8.27
C ASN A 21 -11.56 -6.36 8.70
N LEU A 22 -10.50 -5.99 7.97
CA LEU A 22 -9.12 -6.09 8.45
C LEU A 22 -8.34 -4.83 8.05
N HIS A 23 -8.14 -3.94 9.04
CA HIS A 23 -7.22 -2.80 9.06
C HIS A 23 -6.95 -2.08 7.72
N ARG A 24 -7.87 -1.17 7.41
CA ARG A 24 -7.93 -0.20 6.30
C ARG A 24 -6.57 0.37 5.87
N THR A 25 -6.05 -0.05 4.72
CA THR A 25 -5.12 0.74 3.92
C THR A 25 -5.92 1.59 2.93
N LEU A 26 -6.20 2.84 3.29
CA LEU A 26 -6.74 3.82 2.35
C LEU A 26 -5.65 4.15 1.32
N GLN A 27 -5.88 3.83 0.05
CA GLN A 27 -4.96 4.16 -1.01
C GLN A 27 -5.13 5.64 -1.39
N VAL A 28 -4.05 6.43 -1.31
CA VAL A 28 -4.05 7.85 -1.65
C VAL A 28 -3.44 8.04 -3.02
N ASN A 29 -4.29 8.30 -4.01
CA ASN A 29 -3.88 8.57 -5.39
C ASN A 29 -3.86 10.07 -5.62
N ILE A 30 -2.72 10.58 -6.06
CA ILE A 30 -2.48 12.01 -6.23
C ILE A 30 -2.28 12.30 -7.72
N PHE A 31 -3.17 13.15 -8.24
CA PHE A 31 -3.05 13.68 -9.58
C PHE A 31 -2.77 15.18 -9.48
N PHE A 32 -1.71 15.64 -10.12
CA PHE A 32 -1.29 17.03 -10.01
C PHE A 32 -1.11 17.64 -11.39
N MET A 33 -1.64 18.85 -11.56
CA MET A 33 -1.49 19.56 -12.82
C MET A 33 -0.16 20.32 -12.85
N GLN A 34 0.48 20.28 -14.01
CA GLN A 34 1.69 21.05 -14.27
C GLN A 34 1.53 21.89 -15.54
N LEU A 35 2.14 23.07 -15.53
CA LEU A 35 2.10 24.01 -16.66
C LEU A 35 3.17 23.70 -17.72
N GLN A 36 4.09 22.79 -17.39
CA GLN A 36 5.21 22.42 -18.24
C GLN A 36 5.03 20.97 -18.70
N ASP A 37 5.52 20.68 -19.90
CA ASP A 37 5.41 19.35 -20.51
C ASP A 37 6.32 18.31 -19.84
N TYR A 38 7.28 18.75 -19.00
CA TYR A 38 8.18 17.87 -18.27
C TYR A 38 7.62 17.49 -16.89
N PRO A 39 7.49 16.19 -16.57
CA PRO A 39 7.04 15.76 -15.25
C PRO A 39 8.10 16.02 -14.20
N GLN A 40 7.80 16.95 -13.28
CA GLN A 40 8.52 17.06 -12.02
C GLN A 40 7.70 16.45 -10.90
N GLN A 41 8.37 15.70 -10.03
CA GLN A 41 7.78 15.33 -8.75
C GLN A 41 7.42 16.60 -7.98
N PRO A 42 6.31 16.60 -7.23
CA PRO A 42 5.97 17.71 -6.34
C PRO A 42 7.17 18.06 -5.44
N SER A 43 7.46 19.36 -5.30
CA SER A 43 8.62 19.85 -4.53
C SER A 43 8.51 19.56 -3.03
N ASP A 44 7.29 19.44 -2.50
CA ASP A 44 7.05 18.97 -1.15
C ASP A 44 7.09 17.44 -1.10
N PHE A 45 8.15 16.90 -0.49
CA PHE A 45 8.38 15.45 -0.35
C PHE A 45 7.22 14.71 0.36
N ARG A 46 6.40 15.40 1.15
CA ARG A 46 5.26 14.78 1.84
C ARG A 46 4.22 14.23 0.85
N VAL A 47 4.10 14.85 -0.32
CA VAL A 47 3.15 14.42 -1.36
C VAL A 47 3.54 13.04 -1.91
N PRO A 48 4.76 12.82 -2.46
CA PRO A 48 5.19 11.50 -2.88
C PRO A 48 5.29 10.49 -1.74
N MET A 49 5.62 10.93 -0.52
CA MET A 49 5.61 10.08 0.67
C MET A 49 4.21 9.51 0.93
N ILE A 50 3.19 10.35 1.07
CA ILE A 50 1.81 9.91 1.38
C ILE A 50 1.27 8.98 0.28
N ALA A 51 1.52 9.33 -1.00
CA ALA A 51 1.11 8.48 -2.12
C ALA A 51 1.76 7.10 -2.04
N ARG A 52 3.08 7.01 -1.84
CA ARG A 52 3.78 5.71 -1.80
C ARG A 52 3.48 4.90 -0.56
N GLN A 53 3.43 5.50 0.62
CA GLN A 53 3.13 4.80 1.88
C GLN A 53 1.73 4.20 1.89
N SER A 54 0.78 4.82 1.20
CA SER A 54 -0.57 4.27 1.03
C SER A 54 -0.68 3.24 -0.11
N GLY A 55 0.42 2.95 -0.81
CA GLY A 55 0.43 2.11 -2.02
C GLY A 55 -0.24 2.77 -3.23
N GLY A 56 -0.53 4.07 -3.17
CA GLY A 56 -1.18 4.84 -4.21
C GLY A 56 -0.25 5.34 -5.32
N ARG A 57 -0.83 6.15 -6.20
CA ARG A 57 -0.20 6.66 -7.41
C ARG A 57 0.17 8.13 -7.27
N LEU A 58 1.16 8.53 -8.05
CA LEU A 58 1.52 9.92 -8.23
C LEU A 58 1.65 10.20 -9.73
N LEU A 59 0.62 10.83 -10.31
CA LEU A 59 0.51 11.01 -11.75
C LEU A 59 0.40 12.49 -12.13
N PRO A 60 1.31 13.00 -12.95
CA PRO A 60 1.19 14.34 -13.52
C PRO A 60 0.08 14.36 -14.57
N LEU A 61 -0.63 15.48 -14.64
CA LEU A 61 -1.62 15.77 -15.68
C LEU A 61 -1.22 17.05 -16.42
N THR A 62 -1.08 16.97 -17.73
CA THR A 62 -1.13 18.19 -18.55
C THR A 62 -2.59 18.66 -18.69
N VAL A 63 -2.78 19.89 -19.17
CA VAL A 63 -4.12 20.45 -19.44
C VAL A 63 -4.91 19.56 -20.42
N LEU A 64 -4.23 18.88 -21.33
CA LEU A 64 -4.83 17.97 -22.32
C LEU A 64 -5.21 16.60 -21.73
N ALA A 65 -4.52 16.15 -20.67
CA ALA A 65 -4.70 14.84 -20.03
C ALA A 65 -6.05 14.67 -19.30
N THR A 66 -6.71 15.78 -18.93
CA THR A 66 -7.94 15.76 -18.13
C THR A 66 -9.09 14.98 -18.78
N ARG A 67 -9.06 14.81 -20.10
CA ARG A 67 -10.04 14.02 -20.86
C ARG A 67 -9.83 12.50 -20.80
N SER A 68 -8.66 12.05 -20.30
CA SER A 68 -8.22 10.65 -20.40
C SER A 68 -7.99 9.97 -19.05
N ILE A 69 -8.33 10.62 -17.93
CA ILE A 69 -8.08 10.06 -16.57
C ILE A 69 -9.09 8.97 -16.16
N SER A 70 -10.27 8.92 -16.78
CA SER A 70 -11.34 7.99 -16.39
C SER A 70 -10.93 6.51 -16.49
N GLY A 71 -10.10 6.15 -17.48
CA GLY A 71 -9.54 4.81 -17.62
C GLY A 71 -8.69 4.44 -16.40
N VAL A 72 -7.83 5.35 -15.96
CA VAL A 72 -7.00 5.19 -14.77
C VAL A 72 -7.86 5.07 -13.51
N LEU A 73 -8.85 5.97 -13.31
CA LEU A 73 -9.72 5.93 -12.12
C LEU A 73 -10.49 4.61 -11.99
N ASN A 74 -10.94 4.04 -13.12
CA ASN A 74 -11.60 2.74 -13.12
C ASN A 74 -10.64 1.58 -12.85
N SER A 75 -9.40 1.68 -13.35
CA SER A 75 -8.37 0.65 -13.15
C SER A 75 -7.95 0.56 -11.68
N ILE A 76 -7.75 1.70 -11.03
CA ILE A 76 -7.26 1.79 -9.64
C ILE A 76 -8.10 0.96 -8.67
N ILE A 77 -9.42 0.90 -8.86
CA ILE A 77 -10.35 0.18 -7.95
C ILE A 77 -10.07 -1.33 -7.96
N LYS A 78 -9.45 -1.87 -9.01
CA LYS A 78 -9.19 -3.31 -9.17
C LYS A 78 -7.75 -3.69 -8.84
N GLU A 79 -6.85 -2.71 -8.84
CA GLU A 79 -5.43 -2.92 -8.57
C GLU A 79 -5.19 -3.10 -7.08
N ASN A 80 -4.62 -4.23 -6.72
CA ASN A 80 -4.44 -4.64 -5.33
C ASN A 80 -3.00 -5.05 -5.00
N ALA A 81 -2.08 -4.89 -5.95
CA ALA A 81 -0.67 -5.19 -5.77
C ALA A 81 0.21 -4.11 -6.42
N LEU A 82 1.09 -3.51 -5.61
CA LEU A 82 2.25 -2.76 -6.10
C LEU A 82 3.41 -3.74 -6.24
N LEU A 83 3.93 -3.89 -7.46
CA LEU A 83 5.00 -4.83 -7.77
C LEU A 83 6.36 -4.13 -7.72
N TYR A 84 6.45 -2.97 -8.37
CA TYR A 84 7.68 -2.20 -8.53
C TYR A 84 7.38 -0.70 -8.50
N ASP A 85 8.28 0.09 -7.92
CA ASP A 85 8.22 1.56 -7.86
C ASP A 85 9.66 2.09 -7.81
N ASP A 86 10.02 2.88 -8.83
CA ASP A 86 11.35 3.45 -8.98
C ASP A 86 11.36 4.64 -9.95
N GLY A 87 12.54 5.24 -10.13
CA GLY A 87 12.76 6.27 -11.13
C GLY A 87 14.24 6.51 -11.41
N PHE A 88 14.51 7.20 -12.51
CA PHE A 88 15.85 7.53 -12.95
C PHE A 88 15.99 9.03 -13.12
N LYS A 89 17.17 9.55 -12.75
CA LYS A 89 17.48 10.98 -12.83
C LYS A 89 17.49 11.51 -14.27
N ASP A 90 17.88 10.67 -15.23
CA ASP A 90 17.98 11.02 -16.65
C ASP A 90 17.58 9.80 -17.51
N CYS A 91 16.52 9.96 -18.30
CA CYS A 91 16.02 8.93 -19.21
C CYS A 91 16.20 9.27 -20.70
N THR A 92 17.06 10.24 -21.03
CA THR A 92 17.47 10.52 -22.42
C THR A 92 18.18 9.33 -23.07
N THR A 93 18.82 8.51 -22.24
CA THR A 93 19.32 7.18 -22.57
C THR A 93 18.35 6.12 -22.06
N ALA A 94 18.22 5.02 -22.79
CA ALA A 94 17.29 3.96 -22.44
C ALA A 94 17.67 3.34 -21.09
N GLN A 95 16.75 3.43 -20.13
CA GLN A 95 16.85 2.79 -18.81
C GLN A 95 16.03 1.51 -18.82
N GLN A 96 16.55 0.46 -18.18
CA GLN A 96 15.88 -0.84 -18.09
C GLN A 96 15.57 -1.19 -16.63
N VAL A 97 14.36 -1.67 -16.39
CA VAL A 97 13.93 -2.23 -15.10
C VAL A 97 13.41 -3.63 -15.29
N SER A 98 13.43 -4.42 -14.21
CA SER A 98 12.77 -5.72 -14.19
C SER A 98 12.09 -5.99 -12.86
N PHE A 99 11.00 -6.75 -12.90
CA PHE A 99 10.21 -7.13 -11.73
C PHE A 99 9.47 -8.44 -11.99
N PHE A 100 9.12 -9.16 -10.92
CA PHE A 100 8.43 -10.44 -11.02
C PHE A 100 6.91 -10.31 -10.91
N VAL A 101 6.20 -11.04 -11.78
CA VAL A 101 4.73 -11.13 -11.81
C VAL A 101 4.31 -12.59 -11.72
N GLU A 102 3.42 -12.94 -10.79
CA GLU A 102 2.86 -14.29 -10.70
C GLU A 102 2.08 -14.70 -11.97
N SER A 103 1.93 -16.02 -12.17
CA SER A 103 1.18 -16.57 -13.31
C SER A 103 -0.33 -16.45 -13.19
N THR A 104 -0.84 -16.11 -12.00
CA THR A 104 -2.27 -16.00 -11.70
C THR A 104 -2.81 -14.57 -11.73
N ALA A 105 -1.95 -13.56 -11.94
CA ALA A 105 -2.38 -12.18 -12.13
C ALA A 105 -3.35 -12.09 -13.31
N SER A 106 -4.43 -11.34 -13.20
CA SER A 106 -5.36 -11.12 -14.33
C SER A 106 -4.91 -9.97 -15.23
N ARG A 107 -4.26 -8.97 -14.64
CA ARG A 107 -3.69 -7.82 -15.37
C ARG A 107 -2.39 -7.35 -14.76
N VAL A 108 -1.53 -6.81 -15.61
CA VAL A 108 -0.37 -5.98 -15.24
C VAL A 108 -0.61 -4.57 -15.75
N ILE A 109 -0.40 -3.57 -14.91
CA ILE A 109 -0.56 -2.16 -15.25
C ILE A 109 0.80 -1.47 -15.06
N LEU A 110 1.23 -0.72 -16.06
CA LEU A 110 2.44 0.11 -16.00
C LEU A 110 2.04 1.57 -15.97
N ASP A 111 2.46 2.26 -14.91
CA ASP A 111 2.35 3.70 -14.76
C ASP A 111 3.71 4.31 -15.02
N ILE A 112 3.89 4.96 -16.16
CA ILE A 112 5.19 5.51 -16.56
C ILE A 112 5.05 7.01 -16.77
N THR A 113 5.92 7.77 -16.13
CA THR A 113 5.96 9.23 -16.25
C THR A 113 7.32 9.66 -16.77
N GLY A 114 7.34 10.64 -17.65
CA GLY A 114 8.55 11.11 -18.30
C GLY A 114 8.22 12.08 -19.44
N ASN A 115 9.19 12.91 -19.83
CA ASN A 115 8.97 13.85 -20.94
C ASN A 115 8.78 13.10 -22.27
N ASP A 116 7.69 13.38 -22.98
CA ASP A 116 7.30 12.71 -24.22
C ASP A 116 7.18 11.18 -24.12
N VAL A 117 6.87 10.66 -22.93
CA VAL A 117 6.85 9.21 -22.64
C VAL A 117 5.82 8.43 -23.47
N ALA A 118 4.79 9.09 -23.97
CA ALA A 118 3.79 8.50 -24.86
C ALA A 118 4.21 8.43 -26.35
N THR A 119 5.38 8.94 -26.70
CA THR A 119 5.89 8.89 -28.08
C THR A 119 6.20 7.46 -28.49
N ALA A 120 5.90 7.11 -29.75
CA ALA A 120 6.16 5.78 -30.28
C ALA A 120 7.66 5.41 -30.14
N GLY A 121 7.92 4.26 -29.51
CA GLY A 121 9.28 3.76 -29.26
C GLY A 121 9.93 4.28 -27.97
N ALA A 122 9.28 5.16 -27.20
CA ALA A 122 9.77 5.58 -25.89
C ALA A 122 9.79 4.42 -24.89
N ILE A 123 8.78 3.54 -24.98
CA ILE A 123 8.61 2.37 -24.10
C ILE A 123 8.67 1.07 -24.91
N SER A 124 9.40 0.10 -24.40
CA SER A 124 9.30 -1.30 -24.84
C SER A 124 9.17 -2.24 -23.63
N VAL A 125 8.42 -3.33 -23.82
CA VAL A 125 8.07 -4.27 -22.74
C VAL A 125 8.33 -5.69 -23.21
N LEU A 126 9.01 -6.46 -22.36
CA LEU A 126 9.11 -7.92 -22.44
C LEU A 126 8.30 -8.52 -21.30
N ASP A 127 7.45 -9.50 -21.59
CA ASP A 127 6.72 -10.25 -20.57
C ASP A 127 7.63 -11.24 -19.82
N GLY A 128 7.04 -11.98 -18.89
CA GLY A 128 7.75 -12.96 -18.07
C GLY A 128 8.36 -14.15 -18.82
N SER A 129 8.01 -14.34 -20.11
CA SER A 129 8.63 -15.33 -21.00
C SER A 129 9.73 -14.74 -21.90
N GLY A 130 10.03 -13.44 -21.75
CA GLY A 130 10.96 -12.70 -22.60
C GLY A 130 10.37 -12.30 -23.95
N LYS A 131 9.04 -12.43 -24.14
CA LYS A 131 8.38 -12.08 -25.39
C LYS A 131 8.01 -10.60 -25.39
N ALA A 132 8.29 -9.92 -26.50
CA ALA A 132 7.88 -8.53 -26.68
C ALA A 132 6.36 -8.38 -26.66
N VAL A 133 5.87 -7.47 -25.81
CA VAL A 133 4.45 -7.12 -25.71
C VAL A 133 4.23 -5.76 -26.37
N ALA A 134 3.22 -5.67 -27.22
CA ALA A 134 2.91 -4.44 -27.93
C ALA A 134 2.41 -3.36 -26.97
N VAL A 135 3.11 -2.21 -26.96
CA VAL A 135 2.72 -1.00 -26.25
C VAL A 135 1.75 -0.22 -27.15
N ASN A 136 0.44 -0.36 -26.92
CA ASN A 136 -0.58 0.30 -27.72
C ASN A 136 -1.07 1.59 -27.04
N THR A 137 -0.50 2.73 -27.45
CA THR A 137 -0.86 4.05 -26.89
C THR A 137 -2.28 4.51 -27.24
N ARG A 138 -2.95 3.91 -28.24
CA ARG A 138 -4.35 4.24 -28.58
C ARG A 138 -5.35 3.66 -27.57
N ASN A 139 -5.00 2.54 -26.95
CA ASN A 139 -5.83 1.85 -25.97
C ASN A 139 -5.30 2.02 -24.54
N ALA A 140 -4.31 2.90 -24.35
CA ALA A 140 -3.77 3.21 -23.04
C ALA A 140 -4.87 3.78 -22.13
N LEU A 141 -4.81 3.41 -20.85
CA LEU A 141 -5.69 3.97 -19.81
C LEU A 141 -5.46 5.47 -19.64
N MET A 142 -4.24 5.93 -19.89
CA MET A 142 -3.87 7.33 -20.02
C MET A 142 -2.77 7.47 -21.06
N ASN A 143 -2.96 8.41 -21.98
CA ASN A 143 -1.98 8.79 -23.00
C ASN A 143 -1.82 10.30 -22.93
N ASP A 144 -0.73 10.73 -22.32
CA ASP A 144 -0.35 12.12 -22.12
C ASP A 144 1.15 12.30 -22.39
N ALA A 145 1.56 13.52 -22.75
CA ALA A 145 2.97 13.82 -23.02
C ALA A 145 3.86 13.54 -21.80
N ALA A 146 3.35 13.73 -20.58
CA ALA A 146 4.09 13.53 -19.33
C ALA A 146 3.80 12.19 -18.63
N ALA A 147 2.75 11.47 -19.04
CA ALA A 147 2.31 10.23 -18.40
C ALA A 147 1.69 9.24 -19.40
N LEU A 148 2.09 7.98 -19.29
CA LEU A 148 1.55 6.86 -20.04
C LEU A 148 1.17 5.75 -19.07
N VAL A 149 -0.13 5.41 -19.03
CA VAL A 149 -0.66 4.30 -18.23
C VAL A 149 -1.23 3.24 -19.16
N ILE A 150 -0.69 2.03 -19.12
CA ILE A 150 -1.09 0.93 -20.01
C ILE A 150 -1.34 -0.32 -19.18
N ASP A 151 -2.41 -1.04 -19.50
CA ASP A 151 -2.69 -2.35 -18.94
C ASP A 151 -2.48 -3.49 -19.95
N PHE A 152 -2.15 -4.65 -19.41
CA PHE A 152 -1.92 -5.89 -20.14
C PHE A 152 -2.77 -6.99 -19.51
N ALA A 153 -3.71 -7.56 -20.27
CA ALA A 153 -4.53 -8.68 -19.82
C ALA A 153 -3.77 -10.02 -19.96
N MET A 154 -3.61 -10.73 -18.85
CA MET A 154 -2.79 -11.95 -18.70
C MET A 154 -3.53 -13.23 -19.13
N GLN A 155 -4.24 -13.19 -20.25
CA GLN A 155 -5.04 -14.32 -20.75
C GLN A 155 -4.16 -15.41 -21.39
N SER A 156 -4.73 -16.57 -21.72
CA SER A 156 -3.98 -17.73 -22.25
C SER A 156 -3.15 -17.48 -23.51
N SER A 157 -3.55 -16.52 -24.35
CA SER A 157 -2.78 -16.06 -25.53
C SER A 157 -2.07 -14.72 -25.31
N GLY A 158 -2.19 -14.16 -24.11
CA GLY A 158 -1.65 -12.87 -23.71
C GLY A 158 -0.24 -12.98 -23.12
N PRO A 159 0.23 -11.90 -22.47
CA PRO A 159 1.52 -11.87 -21.78
C PRO A 159 1.60 -12.89 -20.65
N ALA A 160 2.78 -13.47 -20.47
CA ALA A 160 3.03 -14.47 -19.43
C ALA A 160 3.53 -13.87 -18.12
N GLY A 161 3.23 -14.53 -16.99
CA GLY A 161 3.89 -14.29 -15.71
C GLY A 161 5.37 -14.68 -15.76
N GLY A 162 6.17 -14.21 -14.80
CA GLY A 162 7.62 -14.36 -14.76
C GLY A 162 8.32 -13.02 -14.57
N GLN A 163 9.56 -12.90 -15.04
CA GLN A 163 10.34 -11.67 -14.94
C GLN A 163 10.03 -10.73 -16.10
N TRP A 164 9.26 -9.68 -15.84
CA TRP A 164 8.98 -8.64 -16.81
C TRP A 164 10.15 -7.68 -16.90
N SER A 165 10.39 -7.15 -18.11
CA SER A 165 11.40 -6.12 -18.35
C SER A 165 10.80 -4.95 -19.11
N VAL A 166 11.08 -3.73 -18.64
CA VAL A 166 10.58 -2.50 -19.27
C VAL A 166 11.77 -1.61 -19.59
N SER A 167 11.86 -1.15 -20.83
CA SER A 167 12.81 -0.13 -21.27
C SER A 167 12.10 1.21 -21.42
N ILE A 168 12.68 2.26 -20.85
CA ILE A 168 12.14 3.62 -20.86
C ILE A 168 13.18 4.56 -21.46
N LYS A 169 12.81 5.30 -22.49
CA LYS A 169 13.63 6.35 -23.10
C LYS A 169 12.77 7.58 -23.38
N THR A 170 13.02 8.66 -22.66
CA THR A 170 12.34 9.95 -22.80
C THR A 170 13.21 10.92 -23.61
N THR A 171 12.67 12.09 -23.92
CA THR A 171 13.42 13.14 -24.65
C THR A 171 14.27 14.02 -23.74
N SER A 172 13.89 14.14 -22.46
CA SER A 172 14.63 14.90 -21.46
C SER A 172 14.24 14.49 -20.03
N GLY A 173 15.07 14.89 -19.07
CA GLY A 173 14.76 14.84 -17.63
C GLY A 173 14.64 13.44 -17.04
N SER A 174 14.13 13.41 -15.82
CA SER A 174 13.86 12.19 -15.06
C SER A 174 12.63 11.45 -15.58
N CYS A 175 12.56 10.16 -15.32
CA CYS A 175 11.36 9.35 -15.51
C CYS A 175 11.10 8.44 -14.30
N PHE A 176 9.85 8.05 -14.11
CA PHE A 176 9.42 7.19 -13.00
C PHE A 176 8.52 6.09 -13.53
N ILE A 177 8.56 4.93 -12.87
CA ILE A 177 7.74 3.79 -13.20
C ILE A 177 7.15 3.16 -11.94
N GLN A 178 5.85 2.87 -11.98
CA GLN A 178 5.22 1.92 -11.08
C GLN A 178 4.67 0.75 -11.91
N ALA A 179 4.91 -0.48 -11.46
CA ALA A 179 4.27 -1.66 -12.00
C ALA A 179 3.29 -2.21 -10.97
N ARG A 180 2.08 -2.51 -11.42
CA ARG A 180 0.96 -2.94 -10.57
C ARG A 180 0.30 -4.17 -11.16
N ALA A 181 -0.48 -4.87 -10.35
CA ALA A 181 -1.30 -5.98 -10.83
C ALA A 181 -2.71 -5.98 -10.22
N GLU A 182 -3.64 -6.54 -10.99
CA GLU A 182 -4.85 -7.16 -10.47
C GLU A 182 -4.49 -8.61 -10.15
N SER A 183 -4.44 -8.96 -8.87
CA SER A 183 -3.88 -10.23 -8.40
C SER A 183 -4.82 -10.98 -7.45
N PRO A 184 -4.94 -12.31 -7.55
CA PRO A 184 -5.54 -13.08 -6.47
C PRO A 184 -4.62 -13.26 -5.25
N ILE A 185 -3.31 -12.98 -5.37
CA ILE A 185 -2.31 -13.11 -4.31
C ILE A 185 -2.15 -11.75 -3.60
N HIS A 186 -2.67 -11.69 -2.37
CA HIS A 186 -2.58 -10.53 -1.49
C HIS A 186 -1.60 -10.81 -0.36
N VAL A 187 -0.51 -10.04 -0.28
CA VAL A 187 0.47 -10.13 0.80
C VAL A 187 0.29 -8.95 1.73
N ILE A 188 0.12 -9.22 3.02
CA ILE A 188 -0.05 -8.22 4.07
C ILE A 188 1.12 -8.39 5.06
N PRO A 189 2.13 -7.52 5.01
CA PRO A 189 3.22 -7.54 5.99
C PRO A 189 2.73 -7.06 7.36
N GLY A 190 3.38 -7.53 8.41
CA GLY A 190 3.17 -7.04 9.77
C GLY A 190 4.45 -7.18 10.61
N PHE A 191 4.56 -6.38 11.66
CA PHE A 191 5.77 -6.27 12.46
C PHE A 191 5.52 -6.77 13.87
N SER A 192 6.46 -7.52 14.44
CA SER A 192 6.33 -8.06 15.80
C SER A 192 7.66 -8.06 16.54
N SER A 193 7.60 -7.93 17.86
CA SER A 193 8.74 -8.10 18.75
C SER A 193 9.03 -9.57 19.08
N SER A 194 8.11 -10.48 18.74
CA SER A 194 8.17 -11.92 19.02
C SER A 194 7.65 -12.74 17.83
N PRO A 195 8.24 -13.91 17.54
CA PRO A 195 7.78 -14.78 16.46
C PRO A 195 6.48 -15.52 16.82
N ASP A 196 6.05 -15.47 18.09
CA ASP A 196 4.88 -16.20 18.60
C ASP A 196 3.62 -15.33 18.72
N VAL A 197 3.73 -14.03 18.44
CA VAL A 197 2.61 -13.09 18.54
C VAL A 197 1.90 -13.00 17.20
N ASP A 198 0.59 -13.25 17.23
CA ASP A 198 -0.28 -13.21 16.05
C ASP A 198 -0.95 -11.85 15.81
N VAL A 199 -0.97 -10.99 16.83
CA VAL A 199 -1.42 -9.60 16.70
C VAL A 199 -0.22 -8.74 16.38
N VAL A 200 -0.03 -8.49 15.08
CA VAL A 200 1.13 -7.78 14.55
C VAL A 200 0.83 -6.31 14.31
N LYS A 201 1.86 -5.47 14.37
CA LYS A 201 1.75 -4.04 14.04
C LYS A 201 1.76 -3.83 12.53
N SER A 202 1.02 -2.82 12.06
CA SER A 202 0.91 -2.54 10.62
C SER A 202 2.14 -1.84 10.04
N GLY A 203 2.93 -1.19 10.90
CA GLY A 203 4.17 -0.53 10.54
C GLY A 203 5.31 -0.83 11.51
N PRO A 204 6.54 -0.47 11.14
CA PRO A 204 7.70 -0.65 12.01
C PRO A 204 7.59 0.25 13.24
N PHE A 205 8.04 -0.26 14.39
CA PHE A 205 7.98 0.43 15.68
C PHE A 205 9.34 0.47 16.40
N SER A 206 10.35 -0.22 15.88
CA SER A 206 11.56 -0.55 16.63
C SER A 206 12.41 0.66 17.06
N THR A 207 12.35 1.77 16.33
CA THR A 207 13.05 3.03 16.70
C THR A 207 12.51 3.70 17.96
N LEU A 208 11.33 3.27 18.42
CA LEU A 208 10.67 3.75 19.64
C LEU A 208 11.14 3.05 20.91
N GLY A 209 11.80 1.90 20.77
CA GLY A 209 12.31 1.07 21.86
C GLY A 209 13.78 1.33 22.18
N THR A 210 14.27 0.65 23.23
CA THR A 210 15.70 0.52 23.50
C THR A 210 16.29 -0.70 22.81
N ASN A 211 15.46 -1.71 22.51
CA ASN A 211 15.81 -2.86 21.69
C ASN A 211 15.20 -2.68 20.29
N MET A 212 16.04 -2.72 19.26
CA MET A 212 15.63 -2.53 17.87
C MET A 212 15.37 -3.85 17.13
N SER A 213 15.35 -4.97 17.84
CA SER A 213 15.08 -6.28 17.25
C SER A 213 13.63 -6.39 16.80
N VAL A 214 13.41 -6.96 15.63
CA VAL A 214 12.09 -7.10 15.02
C VAL A 214 12.00 -8.36 14.18
N TYR A 215 10.78 -8.87 14.07
CA TYR A 215 10.36 -9.86 13.09
C TYR A 215 9.43 -9.19 12.09
N VAL A 216 9.58 -9.50 10.81
CA VAL A 216 8.57 -9.19 9.81
C VAL A 216 7.80 -10.46 9.51
N THR A 217 6.51 -10.42 9.84
CA THR A 217 5.56 -11.45 9.46
C THR A 217 4.89 -11.06 8.15
N ALA A 218 4.34 -12.04 7.45
CA ALA A 218 3.48 -11.78 6.31
C ALA A 218 2.31 -12.76 6.29
N ARG A 219 1.14 -12.22 5.99
CA ARG A 219 -0.07 -12.98 5.73
C ARG A 219 -0.37 -12.97 4.24
N VAL A 220 -0.63 -14.14 3.68
CA VAL A 220 -1.16 -14.29 2.32
C VAL A 220 -2.66 -14.61 2.43
N THR A 221 -3.53 -13.64 2.12
CA THR A 221 -4.98 -13.80 2.29
C THR A 221 -5.64 -14.38 1.05
N ASN A 222 -6.70 -15.16 1.23
CA ASN A 222 -7.48 -15.86 0.21
C ASN A 222 -8.87 -15.22 0.11
N SER A 223 -9.34 -14.92 -1.11
CA SER A 223 -10.77 -14.74 -1.40
C SER A 223 -11.40 -15.87 -2.23
N ARG A 224 -10.60 -16.75 -2.87
CA ARG A 224 -11.05 -17.78 -3.82
C ARG A 224 -10.18 -19.06 -3.91
N ASP A 225 -9.49 -19.46 -2.84
CA ASP A 225 -8.56 -20.62 -2.80
C ASP A 225 -7.38 -20.59 -3.79
N ALA A 226 -7.19 -19.47 -4.50
CA ALA A 226 -6.16 -19.29 -5.52
C ALA A 226 -4.72 -19.21 -4.97
N ASN A 227 -4.56 -19.16 -3.64
CA ASN A 227 -3.28 -18.93 -2.98
C ASN A 227 -2.73 -20.19 -2.30
N TYR A 228 -3.39 -21.33 -2.47
CA TYR A 228 -2.88 -22.61 -2.00
C TYR A 228 -1.58 -22.95 -2.73
N GLY A 229 -0.49 -23.17 -1.99
CA GLY A 229 0.84 -23.45 -2.55
C GLY A 229 1.69 -22.20 -2.84
N VAL A 230 1.22 -21.00 -2.48
CA VAL A 230 2.05 -19.79 -2.52
C VAL A 230 3.10 -19.85 -1.39
N THR A 231 4.36 -19.52 -1.70
CA THR A 231 5.44 -19.36 -0.73
C THR A 231 5.98 -17.93 -0.76
N LEU A 232 6.52 -17.48 0.37
CA LEU A 232 7.33 -16.28 0.47
C LEU A 232 8.76 -16.70 0.81
N ASP A 233 9.73 -16.12 0.10
CA ASP A 233 11.12 -16.59 0.13
C ASP A 233 12.05 -15.55 0.76
N SER A 234 11.82 -14.26 0.49
CA SER A 234 12.71 -13.19 0.94
C SER A 234 12.04 -11.84 1.12
N LEU A 235 12.64 -11.03 1.99
CA LEU A 235 12.36 -9.62 2.18
C LEU A 235 13.64 -8.82 1.91
N THR A 236 13.53 -7.77 1.09
CA THR A 236 14.57 -6.77 0.89
C THR A 236 14.11 -5.43 1.47
N ILE A 237 14.97 -4.77 2.24
CA ILE A 237 14.73 -3.45 2.83
C ILE A 237 15.70 -2.45 2.23
N THR A 238 15.18 -1.34 1.73
CA THR A 238 15.93 -0.28 1.05
C THR A 238 15.61 1.06 1.70
N ASP A 239 16.62 1.91 1.90
CA ASP A 239 16.46 3.32 2.26
C ASP A 239 15.82 4.03 1.08
N ALA A 240 14.63 4.59 1.28
CA ALA A 240 13.80 5.09 0.19
C ALA A 240 13.82 6.62 0.15
N ASP A 241 14.22 7.18 -0.99
CA ASP A 241 14.04 8.60 -1.29
C ASP A 241 12.77 8.77 -2.14
N PHE A 242 11.70 9.24 -1.49
CA PHE A 242 10.41 9.41 -2.16
C PHE A 242 10.41 10.51 -3.24
N SER A 243 11.34 11.46 -3.23
CA SER A 243 11.40 12.46 -4.30
C SER A 243 12.36 12.06 -5.41
N ALA A 244 13.39 11.28 -5.08
CA ALA A 244 14.46 10.90 -5.97
C ALA A 244 14.83 9.41 -5.80
N PRO A 245 14.00 8.46 -6.25
CA PRO A 245 14.20 7.01 -6.02
C PRO A 245 15.53 6.47 -6.54
N TRP A 246 16.17 7.16 -7.51
CA TRP A 246 17.53 6.85 -7.96
C TRP A 246 18.62 7.02 -6.87
N ASN A 247 18.27 7.61 -5.71
CA ASN A 247 19.14 7.70 -4.55
C ASN A 247 18.93 6.53 -3.56
N ASP A 248 17.98 5.63 -3.82
CA ASP A 248 17.65 4.50 -2.96
C ASP A 248 18.90 3.65 -2.68
N LYS A 249 19.01 3.15 -1.43
CA LYS A 249 20.16 2.34 -1.01
C LYS A 249 19.71 1.07 -0.32
N LEU A 250 20.16 -0.08 -0.82
CA LEU A 250 19.93 -1.36 -0.16
C LEU A 250 20.46 -1.31 1.28
N LEU A 251 19.61 -1.66 2.25
CA LEU A 251 19.96 -1.71 3.66
C LEU A 251 20.21 -3.15 4.12
N LEU A 252 19.27 -4.04 3.83
CA LEU A 252 19.28 -5.40 4.35
C LEU A 252 18.45 -6.35 3.48
N GLY A 253 18.84 -7.62 3.43
CA GLY A 253 18.01 -8.72 2.93
C GLY A 253 17.76 -9.74 4.04
N GLN A 254 16.59 -10.36 4.06
CA GLN A 254 16.15 -11.37 5.03
C GLN A 254 15.50 -12.54 4.31
N SER A 255 15.70 -13.74 4.82
CA SER A 255 14.93 -14.93 4.43
C SER A 255 13.55 -14.89 5.08
N ILE A 256 12.55 -15.42 4.40
CA ILE A 256 11.21 -15.63 4.95
C ILE A 256 10.96 -17.13 5.06
N HIS A 257 10.36 -17.55 6.18
CA HIS A 257 10.09 -18.93 6.52
C HIS A 257 8.61 -19.14 6.85
N PRO A 258 8.04 -20.31 6.54
CA PRO A 258 6.68 -20.64 6.94
C PRO A 258 6.57 -20.79 8.46
N ARG A 259 5.44 -20.34 9.03
CA ARG A 259 5.00 -20.60 10.41
C ARG A 259 4.00 -21.77 10.43
N ASP A 260 3.59 -22.18 11.63
CA ASP A 260 2.53 -23.17 11.82
C ASP A 260 1.22 -22.69 11.15
N PRO A 261 0.71 -23.37 10.11
CA PRO A 261 -0.47 -22.94 9.37
C PRO A 261 -1.78 -23.07 10.16
N VAL A 262 -1.78 -23.75 11.32
CA VAL A 262 -2.99 -23.96 12.14
C VAL A 262 -3.06 -22.97 13.30
N GLY A 263 -1.95 -22.79 14.02
CA GLY A 263 -1.90 -21.94 15.22
C GLY A 263 -1.70 -20.45 14.95
N CYS A 264 -1.15 -20.06 13.80
CA CYS A 264 -0.67 -18.70 13.55
C CYS A 264 -1.59 -17.90 12.61
N ALA A 265 -1.80 -16.61 12.92
CA ALA A 265 -2.58 -15.72 12.05
C ALA A 265 -1.82 -15.30 10.77
N SER A 266 -0.50 -15.15 10.86
CA SER A 266 0.41 -14.89 9.74
C SER A 266 1.17 -16.15 9.38
N GLN A 267 1.11 -16.57 8.11
CA GLN A 267 1.70 -17.84 7.66
C GLN A 267 3.22 -17.78 7.48
N PHE A 268 3.83 -16.59 7.47
CA PHE A 268 5.24 -16.42 7.17
C PHE A 268 5.92 -15.45 8.13
N VAL A 269 7.22 -15.63 8.37
CA VAL A 269 8.04 -14.77 9.23
C VAL A 269 9.52 -14.78 8.83
N THR A 270 10.21 -13.67 9.05
CA THR A 270 11.68 -13.60 8.94
C THR A 270 12.37 -14.18 10.17
N ASP A 271 13.69 -14.36 10.09
CA ASP A 271 14.50 -14.40 11.31
C ASP A 271 14.43 -13.06 12.06
N GLN A 272 14.86 -13.06 13.32
CA GLN A 272 15.02 -11.81 14.07
C GLN A 272 16.17 -11.01 13.47
N PHE A 273 15.93 -9.72 13.21
CA PHE A 273 16.99 -8.81 12.79
C PHE A 273 16.88 -7.46 13.49
N THR A 274 17.95 -6.67 13.40
CA THR A 274 17.95 -5.29 13.90
C THR A 274 17.34 -4.37 12.85
N SER A 275 16.21 -3.73 13.18
CA SER A 275 15.53 -2.81 12.28
C SER A 275 16.46 -1.68 11.83
N PRO A 276 16.52 -1.36 10.52
CA PRO A 276 17.26 -0.20 10.05
C PRO A 276 16.71 1.10 10.65
N LYS A 277 17.60 2.06 10.89
CA LYS A 277 17.29 3.36 11.53
C LYS A 277 16.80 4.43 10.55
N THR A 278 16.87 4.18 9.25
CA THR A 278 16.47 5.15 8.23
C THR A 278 14.98 5.42 8.34
N THR A 279 14.58 6.69 8.23
CA THR A 279 13.18 7.09 8.43
C THR A 279 12.26 6.48 7.38
N TYR A 280 12.68 6.41 6.12
CA TYR A 280 11.85 5.96 5.01
C TYR A 280 12.39 4.67 4.43
N GLN A 281 11.53 3.69 4.25
CA GLN A 281 11.97 2.36 3.87
C GLN A 281 11.03 1.73 2.83
N LYS A 282 11.63 1.16 1.78
CA LYS A 282 10.97 0.34 0.77
C LYS A 282 11.21 -1.13 1.10
N TYR A 283 10.13 -1.88 1.29
CA TYR A 283 10.12 -3.30 1.59
C TYR A 283 9.65 -4.05 0.35
N THR A 284 10.50 -4.92 -0.19
CA THR A 284 10.14 -5.80 -1.32
C THR A 284 10.11 -7.24 -0.84
N ILE A 285 8.92 -7.82 -0.77
CA ILE A 285 8.71 -9.24 -0.43
C ILE A 285 8.62 -10.02 -1.74
N SER A 286 9.43 -11.07 -1.87
CA SER A 286 9.44 -11.96 -3.03
C SER A 286 9.00 -13.36 -2.64
N GLY A 287 8.36 -14.05 -3.58
CA GLY A 287 7.83 -15.38 -3.36
C GLY A 287 7.60 -16.14 -4.66
N THR A 288 6.92 -17.28 -4.53
CA THR A 288 6.57 -18.15 -5.64
C THR A 288 5.09 -18.51 -5.57
N ASP A 289 4.39 -18.45 -6.70
CA ASP A 289 3.00 -18.89 -6.77
C ASP A 289 2.88 -20.43 -6.79
N ALA A 290 1.64 -20.93 -6.74
CA ALA A 290 1.34 -22.35 -6.74
C ALA A 290 1.88 -23.14 -7.96
N LYS A 291 2.25 -22.45 -9.05
CA LYS A 291 2.78 -23.04 -10.28
C LYS A 291 4.30 -22.93 -10.39
N GLY A 292 4.97 -22.37 -9.39
CA GLY A 292 6.42 -22.18 -9.42
C GLY A 292 6.87 -20.86 -10.04
N THR A 293 5.95 -19.95 -10.39
CA THR A 293 6.31 -18.65 -10.98
C THR A 293 6.62 -17.63 -9.90
N LYS A 294 7.75 -16.93 -10.03
CA LYS A 294 8.17 -15.89 -9.08
C LYS A 294 7.25 -14.67 -9.14
N PHE A 295 7.07 -14.03 -7.99
CA PHE A 295 6.38 -12.76 -7.86
C PHE A 295 7.04 -11.88 -6.79
N GLN A 296 6.72 -10.59 -6.81
CA GLN A 296 7.11 -9.66 -5.76
C GLN A 296 5.99 -8.69 -5.39
N ARG A 297 6.07 -8.14 -4.18
CA ARG A 297 5.21 -7.07 -3.67
C ARG A 297 6.08 -6.01 -3.01
N THR A 298 5.77 -4.74 -3.27
CA THR A 298 6.50 -3.59 -2.75
C THR A 298 5.61 -2.79 -1.81
N PHE A 299 6.16 -2.44 -0.65
CA PHE A 299 5.51 -1.66 0.41
C PHE A 299 6.43 -0.54 0.86
N PHE A 300 5.85 0.55 1.36
CA PHE A 300 6.61 1.69 1.85
C PHE A 300 6.20 2.04 3.27
N PHE A 301 7.18 2.14 4.15
CA PHE A 301 6.98 2.43 5.57
C PHE A 301 7.82 3.62 6.01
N SER A 302 7.33 4.30 7.05
CA SER A 302 8.07 5.30 7.78
C SER A 302 8.36 4.77 9.17
N GLN A 303 9.62 4.74 9.58
CA GLN A 303 10.00 4.53 10.97
C GLN A 303 9.54 5.74 11.80
N PRO A 304 8.85 5.52 12.92
CA PRO A 304 8.45 6.60 13.81
C PRO A 304 9.68 7.27 14.45
N ALA A 305 9.68 8.60 14.52
CA ALA A 305 10.77 9.36 15.11
C ALA A 305 10.65 9.40 16.65
N LYS A 306 11.76 9.26 17.36
CA LYS A 306 11.79 9.33 18.84
C LYS A 306 11.38 10.70 19.38
N ALA A 307 11.53 11.77 18.59
CA ALA A 307 11.15 13.13 18.98
C ALA A 307 9.63 13.39 18.94
N ASP A 308 8.85 12.53 18.26
CA ASP A 308 7.38 12.60 18.22
C ASP A 308 6.74 11.94 19.47
N SER A 309 7.45 11.95 20.61
CA SER A 309 7.19 11.14 21.80
C SER A 309 6.10 11.65 22.77
N VAL A 310 5.04 12.29 22.29
CA VAL A 310 3.82 12.55 23.10
C VAL A 310 2.77 11.50 22.75
N PRO A 311 2.09 10.90 23.75
CA PRO A 311 2.13 9.46 23.97
C PRO A 311 1.60 8.71 22.74
N GLN A 312 2.51 8.21 21.90
CA GLN A 312 2.10 7.39 20.77
C GLN A 312 1.42 6.09 21.22
N CYS A 313 1.53 5.68 22.48
CA CYS A 313 0.61 4.72 23.08
C CYS A 313 -0.42 5.51 23.91
N VAL A 314 -1.52 5.95 23.29
CA VAL A 314 -2.47 6.89 23.91
C VAL A 314 -3.12 6.27 25.15
N HIS A 315 -3.59 5.03 25.02
CA HIS A 315 -4.20 4.24 26.10
C HIS A 315 -3.51 2.90 26.26
N GLY A 316 -2.23 2.94 26.64
CA GLY A 316 -1.42 1.74 26.82
C GLY A 316 0.00 2.05 27.25
N THR A 317 0.82 1.00 27.29
CA THR A 317 2.23 1.11 27.67
C THR A 317 3.14 0.58 26.57
N ARG A 318 4.31 1.20 26.44
CA ARG A 318 5.33 0.79 25.47
C ARG A 318 6.27 -0.24 26.07
N ASN A 319 6.54 -1.32 25.36
CA ASN A 319 7.55 -2.30 25.76
C ASN A 319 8.98 -1.88 25.35
N SER A 320 9.99 -2.65 25.74
CA SER A 320 11.40 -2.35 25.43
C SER A 320 11.73 -2.36 23.92
N TYR A 321 10.89 -2.99 23.10
CA TYR A 321 11.03 -3.05 21.65
C TYR A 321 10.38 -1.86 20.93
N GLY A 322 9.62 -1.03 21.63
CA GLY A 322 8.92 0.13 21.06
C GLY A 322 7.46 -0.12 20.73
N GLU A 323 6.97 -1.32 20.95
CA GLU A 323 5.60 -1.74 20.66
C GLU A 323 4.62 -1.28 21.75
N CYS A 324 3.44 -0.79 21.36
CA CYS A 324 2.38 -0.44 22.30
C CYS A 324 1.51 -1.66 22.65
N GLY A 325 1.45 -1.98 23.94
CA GLY A 325 0.43 -2.87 24.52
C GLY A 325 -0.73 -2.04 25.05
N CYS A 326 -1.93 -2.26 24.50
CA CYS A 326 -3.11 -1.45 24.78
C CYS A 326 -3.89 -1.93 26.01
N ASP A 327 -4.56 -1.00 26.67
CA ASP A 327 -5.53 -1.32 27.73
C ASP A 327 -6.76 -2.02 27.14
N ASN A 328 -7.52 -2.74 27.98
CA ASN A 328 -8.62 -3.64 27.56
C ASN A 328 -9.73 -3.02 26.67
N ARG A 329 -9.83 -1.69 26.57
CA ARG A 329 -10.84 -0.99 25.76
C ARG A 329 -10.28 -0.34 24.49
N TYR A 330 -8.99 -0.51 24.23
CA TYR A 330 -8.31 0.14 23.12
C TYR A 330 -7.51 -0.85 22.29
N THR A 331 -7.27 -0.49 21.03
CA THR A 331 -6.55 -1.28 20.05
C THR A 331 -5.81 -0.38 19.05
N GLY A 332 -5.19 -1.00 18.05
CA GLY A 332 -4.38 -0.33 17.02
C GLY A 332 -2.92 -0.18 17.43
N ASP A 333 -2.09 0.24 16.48
CA ASP A 333 -0.64 0.34 16.68
C ASP A 333 -0.26 1.33 17.79
N TYR A 334 -1.12 2.31 18.01
CA TYR A 334 -0.93 3.44 18.92
C TYR A 334 -1.96 3.50 20.06
N CYS A 335 -2.78 2.45 20.23
CA CYS A 335 -3.82 2.38 21.27
C CYS A 335 -4.79 3.58 21.28
N ASN A 336 -5.09 4.10 20.10
CA ASN A 336 -6.02 5.20 19.90
C ASN A 336 -7.40 4.73 19.40
N ASP A 337 -7.46 3.52 18.84
CA ASP A 337 -8.71 2.96 18.35
C ASP A 337 -9.50 2.35 19.51
N ARG A 338 -10.79 2.65 19.59
CA ARG A 338 -11.69 2.12 20.61
C ARG A 338 -12.20 0.74 20.22
N VAL A 339 -12.30 -0.17 21.19
CA VAL A 339 -13.00 -1.44 21.02
C VAL A 339 -14.48 -1.22 21.29
N CYS A 340 -15.29 -1.31 20.24
CA CYS A 340 -16.73 -1.06 20.33
C CYS A 340 -17.49 -2.28 20.86
N LEU A 341 -18.34 -2.06 21.86
CA LEU A 341 -19.16 -3.09 22.52
C LEU A 341 -20.55 -3.16 21.89
N ASN A 342 -21.32 -4.19 22.27
CA ASN A 342 -22.75 -4.34 21.93
C ASN A 342 -23.07 -4.22 20.44
N GLY A 343 -22.17 -4.71 19.57
CA GLY A 343 -22.35 -4.66 18.12
C GLY A 343 -22.04 -3.30 17.48
N GLY A 344 -21.49 -2.35 18.23
CA GLY A 344 -20.98 -1.10 17.67
C GLY A 344 -19.82 -1.33 16.70
N THR A 345 -19.67 -0.43 15.73
CA THR A 345 -18.60 -0.50 14.71
C THR A 345 -17.61 0.63 14.90
N ALA A 346 -16.31 0.33 14.86
CA ALA A 346 -15.26 1.35 14.93
C ALA A 346 -15.19 2.15 13.61
N SER A 347 -15.20 3.47 13.74
CA SER A 347 -15.08 4.43 12.64
C SER A 347 -14.21 5.61 13.07
N VAL A 348 -13.04 5.78 12.42
CA VAL A 348 -12.11 6.91 12.62
C VAL A 348 -11.82 7.18 14.11
N GLY A 349 -11.45 6.13 14.85
CA GLY A 349 -11.13 6.20 16.29
C GLY A 349 -12.33 6.33 17.23
N THR A 350 -13.57 6.34 16.73
CA THR A 350 -14.80 6.44 17.53
C THR A 350 -15.72 5.24 17.29
N CYS A 351 -16.59 4.91 18.24
CA CYS A 351 -17.59 3.86 18.05
C CYS A 351 -18.91 4.41 17.50
N VAL A 352 -19.39 3.77 16.43
CA VAL A 352 -20.74 3.97 15.89
C VAL A 352 -21.64 2.90 16.48
N CYS A 353 -22.51 3.31 17.40
CA CYS A 353 -23.40 2.40 18.12
C CYS A 353 -24.63 2.01 17.30
N VAL A 354 -25.08 0.77 17.49
CA VAL A 354 -26.37 0.32 16.96
C VAL A 354 -27.53 0.95 17.76
N ASN A 355 -28.71 0.98 17.15
CA ASN A 355 -29.90 1.53 17.80
C ASN A 355 -30.15 0.87 19.17
N GLY A 356 -30.39 1.69 20.19
CA GLY A 356 -30.59 1.23 21.57
C GLY A 356 -29.32 1.24 22.43
N PHE A 357 -28.14 1.49 21.88
CA PHE A 357 -26.89 1.60 22.63
C PHE A 357 -26.21 2.96 22.46
N TYR A 358 -25.47 3.39 23.48
CA TYR A 358 -24.76 4.67 23.50
C TYR A 358 -23.53 4.63 24.42
N GLY A 359 -22.76 5.71 24.42
CA GLY A 359 -21.46 5.83 25.11
C GLY A 359 -20.30 5.73 24.14
N ASP A 360 -19.10 6.10 24.61
CA ASP A 360 -17.89 6.16 23.78
C ASP A 360 -17.49 4.79 23.21
N PHE A 361 -17.90 3.71 23.88
CA PHE A 361 -17.66 2.32 23.49
C PHE A 361 -18.97 1.57 23.24
N CYS A 362 -20.11 2.26 23.13
CA CYS A 362 -21.44 1.64 23.01
C CYS A 362 -21.80 0.73 24.19
N GLU A 363 -21.26 1.00 25.37
CA GLU A 363 -21.37 0.17 26.56
C GLU A 363 -22.71 0.29 27.28
N ASN A 364 -23.44 1.39 27.05
CA ASN A 364 -24.71 1.67 27.73
C ASN A 364 -25.90 1.31 26.84
N ALA A 365 -26.92 0.70 27.42
CA ALA A 365 -28.19 0.41 26.75
C ALA A 365 -29.25 1.43 27.18
N LEU A 366 -30.12 1.83 26.26
CA LEU A 366 -31.37 2.51 26.59
C LEU A 366 -32.26 1.50 27.31
N THR A 367 -32.35 1.62 28.64
CA THR A 367 -33.38 0.90 29.39
C THR A 367 -34.69 1.65 29.19
N ASP A 368 -35.74 0.95 28.75
CA ASP A 368 -37.10 1.50 28.79
C ASP A 368 -37.37 1.97 30.22
N ALA A 369 -37.62 3.27 30.38
CA ALA A 369 -38.09 3.80 31.66
C ALA A 369 -39.33 2.98 32.03
N PRO A 370 -39.46 2.51 33.29
CA PRO A 370 -40.68 1.83 33.68
C PRO A 370 -41.83 2.79 33.41
N VAL A 371 -42.73 2.38 32.51
CA VAL A 371 -44.01 3.05 32.29
C VAL A 371 -44.65 3.15 33.67
N SER A 372 -44.65 4.35 34.23
CA SER A 372 -45.48 4.63 35.39
C SER A 372 -46.91 4.48 34.91
N THR A 373 -47.48 3.29 35.13
CA THR A 373 -48.91 3.07 35.02
C THR A 373 -49.56 3.95 36.07
N SER A 374 -49.85 5.20 35.73
CA SER A 374 -50.84 5.99 36.42
C SER A 374 -52.18 5.31 36.15
N THR A 375 -52.57 4.41 37.05
CA THR A 375 -53.96 4.00 37.18
C THR A 375 -54.77 5.25 37.52
N SER A 376 -55.35 5.89 36.51
CA SER A 376 -56.49 6.76 36.71
C SER A 376 -57.64 5.88 37.19
N LYS A 377 -57.97 6.00 38.48
CA LYS A 377 -59.24 5.48 39.01
C LYS A 377 -60.37 6.26 38.36
N PRO A 378 -61.38 5.60 37.78
CA PRO A 378 -62.60 6.27 37.36
C PRO A 378 -63.50 6.50 38.58
N GLY A 379 -63.88 7.75 38.82
CA GLY A 379 -65.03 8.15 39.65
C GLY A 379 -64.85 8.12 41.16
N GLN A 380 -64.65 9.30 41.76
CA GLN A 380 -65.51 9.85 42.82
C GLN A 380 -65.18 11.33 43.04
#